data_AF-A0A2N8NFE5-F1
#
_entry.id   AF-A0A2N8NFE5-F1
#
_cell.length_a   1.000
_cell.length_b   1.000
_cell.length_c   1.000
_cell.angle_alpha   90.00
_cell.angle_beta   90.00
_cell.angle_gamma   90.00
#
_symmetry.space_group_name_H-M   'P 1'
#
loop_
_entity.id
_entity.type
_entity.pdbx_description
1 polymer ?
#
loop_
_entity_poly.entity_id
_entity_poly.type
_entity_poly.pdbx_seq_one_letter_code
_entity_poly.pdbx_strand_id
1 'polypeptide(L)'
;MSRRRSTEPQRPRRRRVNSRKLTVQPQFTLDDVYITVFTERRVINADGSEDYQPIEHRRQTTHIEMFDAYRVALDEGWGNLRSFCNRYGLSIPYLNGFIFALTGMDAMTFRLSWQMRRADELLRYTDLAIPEVARQSGVGSSPNLFYACSRDYGCSPSDRRAAIREAYDVGRYR
;
A
#
# COMPACT_ATOMS: atom_id res chain seq x y z
N MET A 1 -15.22 -41.54 -35.76
CA MET A 1 -14.18 -41.37 -34.71
C MET A 1 -14.40 -40.03 -34.02
N SER A 2 -14.99 -40.04 -32.82
CA SER A 2 -15.31 -38.80 -32.06
C SER A 2 -14.26 -38.57 -30.98
N ARG A 3 -13.51 -37.47 -31.06
CA ARG A 3 -12.55 -37.04 -30.03
C ARG A 3 -13.33 -36.44 -28.86
N ARG A 4 -13.41 -37.17 -27.74
CA ARG A 4 -13.86 -36.63 -26.46
C ARG A 4 -12.88 -35.55 -26.00
N ARG A 5 -13.35 -34.30 -25.88
CA ARG A 5 -12.65 -33.27 -25.09
C ARG A 5 -12.82 -33.62 -23.61
N SER A 6 -11.72 -33.87 -22.93
CA SER A 6 -11.65 -33.99 -21.49
C SER A 6 -11.95 -32.64 -20.85
N THR A 7 -13.16 -32.47 -20.33
CA THR A 7 -13.54 -31.42 -19.38
C THR A 7 -13.08 -31.83 -17.98
N GLU A 8 -11.78 -31.73 -17.73
CA GLU A 8 -11.28 -31.78 -16.36
C GLU A 8 -11.34 -30.37 -15.77
N PRO A 9 -12.06 -30.12 -14.68
CA PRO A 9 -12.07 -28.81 -14.05
C PRO A 9 -10.67 -28.51 -13.51
N GLN A 10 -10.00 -27.51 -14.10
CA GLN A 10 -8.74 -26.99 -13.58
C GLN A 10 -8.92 -26.66 -12.10
N ARG A 11 -8.26 -27.43 -11.22
CA ARG A 11 -8.24 -27.14 -9.78
C ARG A 11 -7.79 -25.70 -9.59
N PRO A 12 -8.50 -24.88 -8.80
CA PRO A 12 -8.08 -23.51 -8.55
C PRO A 12 -6.67 -23.55 -7.97
N ARG A 13 -5.72 -22.88 -8.65
CA ARG A 13 -4.35 -22.73 -8.18
C ARG A 13 -4.39 -22.10 -6.79
N ARG A 14 -4.28 -22.92 -5.73
CA ARG A 14 -4.08 -22.42 -4.37
C ARG A 14 -2.83 -21.53 -4.40
N ARG A 15 -3.00 -20.23 -4.17
CA ARG A 15 -1.87 -19.33 -3.94
C ARG A 15 -1.03 -19.95 -2.82
N ARG A 16 0.21 -20.36 -3.12
CA ARG A 16 1.16 -20.73 -2.08
C ARG A 16 1.46 -19.46 -1.30
N VAL A 17 0.83 -19.32 -0.13
CA VAL A 17 1.23 -18.33 0.87
C VAL A 17 2.62 -18.74 1.31
N ASN A 18 3.61 -17.85 1.16
CA ASN A 18 4.97 -18.13 1.59
C ASN A 18 4.93 -18.19 3.13
N SER A 19 4.98 -19.39 3.70
CA SER A 19 4.91 -19.60 5.16
C SER A 19 6.23 -19.35 5.87
N ARG A 20 7.28 -18.96 5.12
CA ARG A 20 8.61 -18.70 5.66
C ARG A 20 8.60 -17.40 6.44
N LYS A 21 9.14 -17.43 7.66
CA LYS A 21 9.40 -16.25 8.48
C LYS A 21 10.89 -15.94 8.41
N LEU A 22 11.22 -14.66 8.33
CA LEU A 22 12.60 -14.21 8.42
C LEU A 22 13.08 -14.46 9.86
N THR A 23 14.23 -15.10 10.02
CA THR A 23 14.81 -15.43 11.34
C THR A 23 15.66 -14.31 11.92
N VAL A 24 15.90 -13.26 11.14
CA VAL A 24 16.59 -12.04 11.55
C VAL A 24 15.58 -10.89 11.58
N GLN A 25 15.93 -9.82 12.29
CA GLN A 25 15.16 -8.58 12.25
C GLN A 25 15.15 -8.03 10.81
N PRO A 26 13.98 -7.66 10.26
CA PRO A 26 13.92 -6.95 8.99
C PRO A 26 14.73 -5.65 9.05
N GLN A 27 15.35 -5.29 7.92
CA GLN A 27 16.09 -4.04 7.82
C GLN A 27 15.17 -2.82 7.81
N PHE A 28 13.94 -2.99 7.31
CA PHE A 28 12.95 -1.93 7.21
C PHE A 28 11.57 -2.44 7.63
N THR A 29 10.86 -1.65 8.43
CA THR A 29 9.42 -1.78 8.60
C THR A 29 8.68 -1.07 7.46
N LEU A 30 7.35 -1.23 7.39
CA LEU A 30 6.54 -0.45 6.44
C LEU A 30 6.63 1.04 6.75
N ASP A 31 6.55 1.43 8.02
CA ASP A 31 6.53 2.83 8.44
C ASP A 31 7.85 3.55 8.12
N ASP A 32 8.98 2.85 8.19
CA ASP A 32 10.30 3.41 7.85
C ASP A 32 10.41 3.80 6.37
N VAL A 33 9.66 3.14 5.49
CA VAL A 33 9.84 3.24 4.03
C VAL A 33 8.61 3.79 3.32
N TYR A 34 7.50 3.93 4.02
CA TYR A 34 6.26 4.40 3.45
C TYR A 34 6.38 5.86 3.01
N ILE A 35 5.89 6.16 1.80
CA ILE A 35 5.82 7.52 1.28
C ILE A 35 4.37 7.98 1.41
N THR A 36 4.13 8.92 2.33
CA THR A 36 2.81 9.51 2.59
C THR A 36 2.19 10.07 1.32
N VAL A 37 0.88 9.96 1.15
CA VAL A 37 0.19 10.52 -0.03
C VAL A 37 0.26 12.05 -0.09
N PHE A 38 0.39 12.69 1.08
CA PHE A 38 0.39 14.15 1.20
C PHE A 38 1.78 14.74 0.94
N THR A 39 1.80 16.00 0.55
CA THR A 39 3.02 16.76 0.29
C THR A 39 3.29 17.82 1.33
N GLU A 40 2.24 18.31 2.00
CA GLU A 40 2.32 19.40 2.95
C GLU A 40 1.56 19.07 4.24
N ARG A 41 1.99 19.67 5.34
CA ARG A 41 1.36 19.59 6.66
C ARG A 41 0.90 20.96 7.12
N ARG A 42 -0.25 21.02 7.78
CA ARG A 42 -0.75 22.24 8.40
C ARG A 42 0.10 22.62 9.62
N VAL A 43 0.45 23.90 9.70
CA VAL A 43 1.16 24.53 10.81
C VAL A 43 0.29 25.69 11.31
N ILE A 44 0.09 25.75 12.63
CA ILE A 44 -0.62 26.86 13.26
C ILE A 44 0.43 27.87 13.71
N ASN A 45 0.36 29.08 13.16
CA ASN A 45 1.27 30.17 13.51
C ASN A 45 0.90 30.78 14.87
N ALA A 46 1.81 31.59 15.42
CA ALA A 46 1.60 32.22 16.73
C ALA A 46 0.39 33.18 16.79
N ASP A 47 -0.06 33.68 15.63
CA ASP A 47 -1.25 34.52 15.48
C ASP A 47 -2.55 33.72 15.29
N GLY A 48 -2.48 32.38 15.32
CA GLY A 48 -3.60 31.48 15.10
C GLY A 48 -3.94 31.24 13.63
N SER A 49 -3.20 31.82 12.69
CA SER A 49 -3.38 31.54 11.26
C SER A 49 -2.90 30.13 10.89
N GLU A 50 -3.56 29.52 9.91
CA GLU A 50 -3.17 28.23 9.36
C GLU A 50 -2.31 28.43 8.10
N ASP A 51 -1.13 27.82 8.10
CA ASP A 51 -0.26 27.71 6.93
C ASP A 51 0.00 26.23 6.62
N TYR A 52 0.47 25.92 5.42
CA TYR A 52 0.84 24.58 5.01
C TYR A 52 2.28 24.56 4.53
N GLN A 53 3.08 23.75 5.19
CA GLN A 53 4.50 23.63 4.91
C GLN A 53 4.82 22.26 4.29
N PRO A 54 5.78 22.18 3.36
CA PRO A 54 6.22 20.91 2.80
C PRO A 54 6.60 19.90 3.89
N ILE A 55 6.20 18.64 3.69
CA ILE A 55 6.62 17.52 4.55
C ILE A 55 8.08 17.24 4.23
N GLU A 56 8.97 17.69 5.12
CA GLU A 56 10.39 17.40 5.03
C GLU A 56 10.63 15.89 4.96
N HIS A 57 11.55 15.51 4.09
CA HIS A 57 11.96 14.12 3.92
C HIS A 57 10.82 13.15 3.58
N ARG A 58 9.72 13.60 2.95
CA ARG A 58 8.64 12.72 2.45
C ARG A 58 9.14 11.48 1.69
N ARG A 59 10.26 11.61 0.95
CA ARG A 59 10.91 10.53 0.20
C ARG A 59 12.33 10.27 0.72
N GLN A 60 12.47 9.79 1.96
CA GLN A 60 13.77 9.31 2.44
C GLN A 60 14.24 8.12 1.61
N THR A 61 15.48 8.17 1.15
CA THR A 61 16.15 7.11 0.40
C THR A 61 16.57 5.98 1.34
N THR A 62 16.40 4.72 0.92
CA THR A 62 16.99 3.56 1.62
C THR A 62 18.43 3.32 1.20
N HIS A 63 18.90 4.01 0.15
CA HIS A 63 20.18 3.78 -0.54
C HIS A 63 20.29 2.41 -1.20
N ILE A 64 19.15 1.72 -1.36
CA ILE A 64 19.03 0.49 -2.12
C ILE A 64 18.22 0.82 -3.37
N GLU A 65 18.92 1.06 -4.48
CA GLU A 65 18.35 1.58 -5.73
C GLU A 65 17.07 0.84 -6.17
N MET A 66 17.10 -0.50 -6.18
CA MET A 66 15.94 -1.31 -6.58
C MET A 66 14.76 -1.17 -5.62
N PHE A 67 15.03 -0.99 -4.32
CA PHE A 67 13.98 -0.84 -3.33
C PHE A 67 13.36 0.56 -3.39
N ASP A 68 14.18 1.58 -3.53
CA ASP A 68 13.73 2.96 -3.74
C ASP A 68 12.91 3.09 -5.04
N ALA A 69 13.35 2.45 -6.13
CA ALA A 69 12.60 2.37 -7.38
C ALA A 69 11.22 1.70 -7.19
N TYR A 70 11.15 0.64 -6.38
CA TYR A 70 9.88 -0.04 -6.09
C TYR A 70 8.95 0.83 -5.23
N ARG A 71 9.48 1.53 -4.22
CA ARG A 71 8.73 2.46 -3.38
C ARG A 71 8.15 3.62 -4.20
N VAL A 72 8.94 4.20 -5.10
CA VAL A 72 8.48 5.26 -6.02
C VAL A 72 7.39 4.73 -6.95
N ALA A 73 7.54 3.52 -7.51
CA ALA A 73 6.50 2.93 -8.34
C ALA A 73 5.18 2.68 -7.58
N LEU A 74 5.24 2.38 -6.28
CA LEU A 74 4.06 2.28 -5.43
C LEU A 74 3.45 3.67 -5.15
N ASP A 75 4.27 4.68 -4.88
CA ASP A 75 3.84 6.07 -4.68
C ASP A 75 3.08 6.60 -5.91
N GLU A 76 3.62 6.38 -7.11
CA GLU A 76 3.07 6.83 -8.40
C GLU A 76 1.89 5.98 -8.92
N GLY A 77 1.52 4.91 -8.21
CA GLY A 77 0.35 4.09 -8.57
C GLY A 77 0.57 3.06 -9.68
N TRP A 78 1.81 2.84 -10.13
CA TRP A 78 2.15 1.82 -11.13
C TRP A 78 2.81 0.56 -10.55
N GLY A 79 2.68 0.35 -9.23
CA GLY A 79 3.24 -0.79 -8.49
C GLY A 79 2.58 -2.15 -8.80
N ASN A 80 2.10 -2.39 -10.02
CA ASN A 80 1.78 -3.74 -10.46
C ASN A 80 3.07 -4.57 -10.51
N LEU A 81 3.14 -5.66 -9.73
CA LEU A 81 4.34 -6.48 -9.61
C LEU A 81 4.88 -6.96 -10.97
N ARG A 82 4.01 -7.35 -11.90
CA ARG A 82 4.43 -7.84 -13.21
C ARG A 82 5.01 -6.74 -14.07
N SER A 83 4.32 -5.60 -14.16
CA SER A 83 4.80 -4.44 -14.93
C SER A 83 6.13 -3.91 -14.38
N PHE A 84 6.24 -3.83 -13.05
CA PHE A 84 7.50 -3.46 -12.38
C PHE A 84 8.61 -4.45 -12.71
N CYS A 85 8.39 -5.75 -12.50
CA CYS A 85 9.39 -6.78 -12.81
C CYS A 85 9.85 -6.72 -14.26
N ASN A 86 8.93 -6.59 -15.22
CA ASN A 86 9.26 -6.51 -16.64
C ASN A 86 10.14 -5.29 -16.97
N ARG A 87 9.87 -4.13 -16.35
CA ARG A 87 10.66 -2.91 -16.56
C ARG A 87 12.11 -3.05 -16.10
N TYR A 88 12.34 -3.82 -15.04
CA TYR A 88 13.65 -3.99 -14.40
C TYR A 88 14.31 -5.35 -14.71
N GLY A 89 13.79 -6.13 -15.66
CA GLY A 89 14.36 -7.43 -16.03
C GLY A 89 14.28 -8.50 -14.92
N LEU A 90 13.34 -8.35 -13.99
CA LEU A 90 13.18 -9.26 -12.85
C LEU A 90 12.09 -10.31 -13.11
N SER A 91 12.16 -11.40 -12.35
CA SER A 91 11.04 -12.32 -12.17
C SER A 91 10.30 -12.00 -10.85
N ILE A 92 9.00 -12.31 -10.78
CA ILE A 92 8.22 -12.12 -9.54
C ILE A 92 8.86 -12.85 -8.34
N PRO A 93 9.37 -14.10 -8.46
CA PRO A 93 10.10 -14.75 -7.38
C PRO A 93 11.32 -13.97 -6.89
N TYR A 94 12.08 -13.32 -7.77
CA TYR A 94 13.22 -12.49 -7.37
C TYR A 94 12.78 -11.25 -6.60
N LEU A 95 11.75 -10.55 -7.11
CA LEU A 95 11.20 -9.41 -6.38
C LEU A 95 10.66 -9.84 -5.00
N ASN A 96 9.95 -10.96 -4.93
CA ASN A 96 9.45 -11.49 -3.65
C ASN A 96 10.58 -11.79 -2.67
N GLY A 97 11.65 -12.47 -3.10
CA GLY A 97 12.80 -12.78 -2.25
C GLY A 97 13.51 -11.51 -1.78
N PHE A 98 13.69 -10.55 -2.68
CA PHE A 98 14.31 -9.27 -2.38
C PHE A 98 13.53 -8.47 -1.34
N ILE A 99 12.22 -8.25 -1.56
CA ILE A 99 11.37 -7.52 -0.60
C ILE A 99 11.25 -8.28 0.73
N PHE A 100 11.18 -9.60 0.69
CA PHE A 100 11.14 -10.43 1.90
C PHE A 100 12.41 -10.33 2.73
N ALA A 101 13.59 -10.33 2.09
CA ALA A 101 14.86 -10.19 2.80
C ALA A 101 15.00 -8.83 3.49
N LEU A 102 14.41 -7.77 2.91
CA LEU A 102 14.48 -6.42 3.45
C LEU A 102 13.42 -6.15 4.53
N THR A 103 12.20 -6.66 4.34
CA THR A 103 11.01 -6.23 5.11
C THR A 103 10.34 -7.34 5.89
N GLY A 104 10.73 -8.60 5.66
CA GLY A 104 10.03 -9.78 6.20
C GLY A 104 8.68 -10.08 5.53
N MET A 105 8.23 -9.24 4.60
CA MET A 105 6.99 -9.44 3.82
C MET A 105 7.32 -9.84 2.38
N ASP A 106 6.54 -10.75 1.79
CA ASP A 106 6.62 -10.92 0.33
C ASP A 106 6.10 -9.67 -0.40
N ALA A 107 6.46 -9.51 -1.68
CA ALA A 107 6.18 -8.28 -2.41
C ALA A 107 4.68 -7.99 -2.56
N MET A 108 3.83 -9.04 -2.58
CA MET A 108 2.38 -8.87 -2.62
C MET A 108 1.85 -8.35 -1.29
N THR A 109 2.27 -8.95 -0.18
CA THR A 109 1.89 -8.55 1.18
C THR A 109 2.34 -7.11 1.44
N PHE A 110 3.59 -6.79 1.13
CA PHE A 110 4.13 -5.43 1.25
C PHE A 110 3.30 -4.41 0.45
N ARG A 111 2.97 -4.73 -0.81
CA ARG A 111 2.13 -3.87 -1.66
C ARG A 111 0.73 -3.68 -1.06
N LEU A 112 0.09 -4.74 -0.56
CA LEU A 112 -1.24 -4.64 0.04
C LEU A 112 -1.21 -3.79 1.32
N SER A 113 -0.20 -3.99 2.17
CA SER A 113 -0.01 -3.18 3.37
C SER A 113 0.24 -1.71 3.03
N TRP A 114 1.03 -1.41 1.98
CA TRP A 114 1.21 -0.05 1.46
C TRP A 114 -0.11 0.60 1.04
N GLN A 115 -0.95 -0.13 0.30
CA GLN A 115 -2.25 0.36 -0.15
C GLN A 115 -3.19 0.64 1.03
N MET A 116 -3.20 -0.23 2.03
CA MET A 116 -4.04 -0.04 3.22
C MET A 116 -3.53 1.09 4.11
N ARG A 117 -2.21 1.24 4.26
CA ARG A 117 -1.63 2.41 4.95
C ARG A 117 -2.05 3.72 4.26
N ARG A 118 -2.02 3.76 2.92
CA ARG A 118 -2.50 4.91 2.15
C ARG A 118 -4.01 5.13 2.29
N ALA A 119 -4.80 4.06 2.32
CA ALA A 119 -6.23 4.16 2.56
C ALA A 119 -6.52 4.77 3.95
N ASP A 120 -5.82 4.33 5.00
CA ASP A 120 -5.94 4.90 6.34
C ASP A 120 -5.59 6.39 6.39
N GLU A 121 -4.49 6.82 5.72
CA GLU A 121 -4.14 8.24 5.62
C GLU A 121 -5.26 9.07 4.99
N LEU A 122 -5.79 8.62 3.86
CA LEU A 122 -6.87 9.30 3.14
C LEU A 122 -8.16 9.30 3.96
N LEU A 123 -8.50 8.18 4.61
CA LEU A 123 -9.67 8.08 5.50
C LEU A 123 -9.53 9.01 6.70
N ARG A 124 -8.33 9.13 7.28
CA ARG A 124 -8.11 9.92 8.48
C ARG A 124 -8.10 11.42 8.19
N TYR A 125 -7.31 11.85 7.21
CA TYR A 125 -6.96 13.25 7.04
C TYR A 125 -7.75 14.01 5.95
N THR A 126 -8.63 13.33 5.21
CA THR A 126 -9.42 13.95 4.13
C THR A 126 -10.92 13.64 4.23
N ASP A 127 -11.76 14.48 3.64
CA ASP A 127 -13.20 14.20 3.49
C ASP A 127 -13.56 13.57 2.14
N LEU A 128 -12.59 12.95 1.47
CA LEU A 128 -12.83 12.27 0.20
C LEU A 128 -13.93 11.20 0.35
N ALA A 129 -14.76 11.04 -0.68
CA ALA A 129 -15.72 9.95 -0.72
C ALA A 129 -15.00 8.59 -0.79
N ILE A 130 -15.60 7.53 -0.23
CA ILE A 130 -15.01 6.17 -0.22
C ILE A 130 -14.56 5.67 -1.61
N PRO A 131 -15.27 5.94 -2.72
CA PRO A 131 -14.76 5.60 -4.06
C PRO A 131 -13.43 6.27 -4.40
N GLU A 132 -13.27 7.54 -4.00
CA GLU A 132 -12.06 8.29 -4.28
C GLU A 132 -10.89 7.85 -3.40
N VAL A 133 -11.17 7.51 -2.13
CA VAL A 133 -10.19 6.85 -1.25
C VAL A 133 -9.70 5.54 -1.86
N ALA A 134 -10.61 4.70 -2.37
CA ALA A 134 -10.24 3.44 -2.99
C ALA A 134 -9.37 3.62 -4.25
N ARG A 135 -9.68 4.64 -5.06
CA ARG A 135 -8.91 4.99 -6.25
C ARG A 135 -7.51 5.49 -5.87
N GLN A 136 -7.41 6.48 -5.00
CA GLN A 136 -6.15 7.12 -4.63
C GLN A 136 -5.23 6.23 -3.78
N SER A 137 -5.79 5.32 -2.96
CA SER A 137 -5.01 4.31 -2.23
C SER A 137 -4.40 3.23 -3.12
N GLY A 138 -4.86 3.12 -4.37
CA GLY A 138 -4.45 2.08 -5.31
C GLY A 138 -5.16 0.73 -5.10
N VAL A 139 -6.09 0.63 -4.14
CA VAL A 139 -6.95 -0.55 -3.96
C VAL A 139 -7.91 -0.74 -5.15
N GLY A 140 -8.26 0.36 -5.81
CA GLY A 140 -8.90 0.41 -7.13
C GLY A 140 -10.38 0.77 -7.08
N SER A 141 -11.18 0.09 -6.25
CA SER A 141 -12.64 0.28 -6.20
C SER A 141 -13.21 0.18 -4.79
N SER A 142 -14.38 0.79 -4.56
CA SER A 142 -15.04 0.74 -3.24
C SER A 142 -15.31 -0.67 -2.74
N PRO A 143 -15.79 -1.63 -3.56
CA PRO A 143 -15.94 -3.01 -3.11
C PRO A 143 -14.61 -3.65 -2.68
N ASN A 144 -13.52 -3.41 -3.42
CA ASN A 144 -12.20 -3.92 -3.05
C ASN A 144 -11.72 -3.34 -1.72
N LEU A 145 -11.93 -2.04 -1.51
CA LEU A 145 -11.58 -1.38 -0.24
C LEU A 145 -12.43 -1.91 0.91
N PHE A 146 -13.72 -2.15 0.69
CA PHE A 146 -14.59 -2.79 1.68
C PHE A 146 -14.07 -4.17 2.08
N TYR A 147 -13.76 -5.04 1.12
CA TYR A 147 -13.22 -6.37 1.42
C TYR A 147 -11.86 -6.30 2.11
N ALA A 148 -11.01 -5.33 1.75
CA ALA A 148 -9.72 -5.15 2.40
C ALA A 148 -9.87 -4.67 3.86
N CYS A 149 -10.73 -3.68 4.13
CA CYS A 149 -11.02 -3.22 5.49
C CYS A 149 -11.65 -4.34 6.34
N SER A 150 -12.59 -5.09 5.78
CA SER A 150 -13.23 -6.21 6.48
C SER A 150 -12.21 -7.31 6.83
N ARG A 151 -11.29 -7.63 5.91
CA ARG A 151 -10.22 -8.60 6.13
C ARG A 151 -9.22 -8.16 7.20
N ASP A 152 -8.79 -6.90 7.15
CA ASP A 152 -7.65 -6.42 7.96
C ASP A 152 -8.07 -5.83 9.30
N TYR A 153 -9.28 -5.25 9.38
CA TYR A 153 -9.78 -4.52 10.56
C TYR A 153 -11.15 -5.00 11.05
N GLY A 154 -11.81 -5.90 10.32
CA GLY A 154 -13.14 -6.41 10.71
C GLY A 154 -14.29 -5.42 10.54
N CYS A 155 -14.10 -4.31 9.82
CA CYS A 155 -15.11 -3.25 9.68
C CYS A 155 -15.20 -2.66 8.27
N SER A 156 -16.20 -1.80 8.02
CA SER A 156 -16.33 -1.08 6.75
C SER A 156 -15.34 0.10 6.68
N PRO A 157 -15.04 0.64 5.48
CA PRO A 157 -14.19 1.82 5.35
C PRO A 157 -14.74 3.06 6.07
N SER A 158 -16.07 3.19 6.15
CA SER A 158 -16.72 4.29 6.88
C SER A 158 -16.54 4.15 8.39
N ASP A 159 -16.70 2.93 8.92
CA ASP A 159 -16.46 2.66 10.34
C ASP A 159 -14.98 2.84 10.68
N ARG A 160 -14.09 2.38 9.78
CA ARG A 160 -12.64 2.59 9.91
C ARG A 160 -12.31 4.08 10.01
N ARG A 161 -12.88 4.92 9.14
CA ARG A 161 -12.73 6.39 9.19
C ARG A 161 -13.17 6.93 10.55
N ALA A 162 -14.36 6.55 11.02
CA ALA A 162 -14.86 7.02 12.30
C ALA A 162 -13.96 6.57 13.47
N ALA A 163 -13.37 5.38 13.39
CA ALA A 163 -12.52 4.83 14.44
C ALA A 163 -11.13 5.45 14.54
N ILE A 164 -10.54 5.91 13.42
CA ILE A 164 -9.14 6.41 13.38
C ILE A 164 -9.02 7.93 13.35
N ARG A 165 -10.12 8.64 13.09
CA ARG A 165 -10.10 10.10 12.93
C ARG A 165 -10.28 10.79 14.28
N GLU A 166 -9.35 11.68 14.60
CA GLU A 166 -9.41 12.54 15.78
C GLU A 166 -9.85 13.96 15.41
N ALA A 167 -10.15 14.77 16.44
CA ALA A 167 -10.42 16.19 16.26
C ALA A 167 -9.24 16.88 15.56
N TYR A 168 -9.55 17.75 14.59
CA TYR A 168 -8.59 18.49 13.77
C TYR A 168 -7.71 17.64 12.82
N ASP A 169 -7.99 16.35 12.63
CA ASP A 169 -7.24 15.57 11.63
C ASP A 169 -7.58 15.95 10.19
N VAL A 170 -8.83 16.31 9.90
CA VAL A 170 -9.22 16.71 8.55
C VAL A 170 -8.47 17.98 8.12
N GLY A 171 -7.86 17.92 6.94
CA GLY A 171 -7.02 19.01 6.41
C GLY A 171 -5.70 19.16 7.15
N ARG A 172 -5.33 18.27 8.08
CA ARG A 172 -4.01 18.33 8.71
C ARG A 172 -2.87 18.14 7.70
N TYR A 173 -3.15 17.44 6.60
CA TYR A 173 -2.22 17.21 5.51
C TYR A 173 -2.92 17.44 4.17
N ARG A 174 -2.17 17.88 3.15
CA ARG A 174 -2.65 18.07 1.77
C ARG A 174 -1.64 17.55 0.73
#